data_AF-A0A1H9PT87-F1
#
_entry.id   AF-A0A1H9PT87-F1
#
_cell.length_a   1.000
_cell.length_b   1.000
_cell.length_c   1.000
_cell.angle_alpha   90.00
_cell.angle_beta   90.00
_cell.angle_gamma   90.00
#
_symmetry.space_group_name_H-M   'P 1'
#
loop_
_entity.id
_entity.type
_entity.pdbx_description
1 polymer ?
#
loop_
_entity_poly.entity_id
_entity_poly.type
_entity_poly.pdbx_seq_one_letter_code
_entity_poly.pdbx_strand_id
1 'polypeptide(L)'
;MYLILFTIVYCFITQLINISYGPALGIFLVTFGFLKGFFSNTQSNFLNLESSKKLYKKNGFKDSLIELISLVLVYINSYLIDYEPFTLFEFVFLFASFAILYRFLFWGITRTFKERESNR
;
A
#
# COMPACT_ATOMS: atom_id res chain seq x y z
N MET A 1 -0.84 7.64 10.83
CA MET A 1 -0.68 6.67 11.93
C MET A 1 -1.65 5.49 11.79
N TYR A 2 -2.94 5.73 11.51
CA TYR A 2 -3.93 4.66 11.27
C TYR A 2 -3.54 3.65 10.17
N LEU A 3 -2.87 4.10 9.11
CA LEU A 3 -2.42 3.24 8.01
C LEU A 3 -1.44 2.15 8.47
N ILE A 4 -0.43 2.52 9.26
CA ILE A 4 0.56 1.59 9.82
C ILE A 4 -0.13 0.62 10.77
N LEU A 5 -1.00 1.11 11.66
CA LEU A 5 -1.73 0.26 12.60
C LEU A 5 -2.61 -0.76 11.86
N PHE A 6 -3.36 -0.33 10.85
CA PHE A 6 -4.15 -1.21 9.99
C PHE A 6 -3.26 -2.26 9.31
N THR A 7 -2.10 -1.84 8.80
CA THR A 7 -1.12 -2.73 8.17
C THR A 7 -0.62 -3.80 9.15
N ILE A 8 -0.29 -3.42 10.38
CA ILE A 8 0.17 -4.34 11.43
C ILE A 8 -0.93 -5.36 11.77
N VAL A 9 -2.16 -4.90 12.00
CA VAL A 9 -3.30 -5.78 12.29
C VAL A 9 -3.54 -6.76 11.13
N TYR A 10 -3.46 -6.26 9.90
CA TYR A 10 -3.60 -7.09 8.71
C TYR A 10 -2.50 -8.18 8.64
N CYS A 11 -1.25 -7.82 8.89
CA CYS A 11 -0.14 -8.78 8.91
C CYS A 11 -0.34 -9.85 10.00
N PHE A 12 -0.80 -9.44 11.18
CA PHE A 12 -1.10 -10.36 12.27
C PHE A 12 -2.22 -11.35 11.91
N ILE A 13 -3.32 -10.86 11.33
CA ILE A 13 -4.45 -11.71 10.91
C ILE A 13 -4.03 -12.69 9.80
N THR A 14 -3.25 -12.23 8.82
CA THR A 14 -2.80 -13.09 7.71
C THR A 14 -1.90 -14.23 8.20
N GLN A 15 -1.03 -13.97 9.19
CA GLN A 15 -0.23 -15.00 9.84
C GLN A 15 -1.08 -16.00 10.64
N LEU A 16 -2.12 -15.54 11.35
CA LEU A 16 -3.01 -16.42 12.12
C LEU A 16 -3.80 -17.39 11.23
N ILE A 17 -4.22 -16.94 10.04
CA ILE A 17 -5.03 -17.74 9.11
C ILE A 17 -4.15 -18.62 8.21
N ASN A 18 -2.82 -18.43 8.22
CA ASN A 18 -1.87 -19.15 7.38
C ASN A 18 -2.24 -19.13 5.89
N ILE A 19 -2.67 -17.95 5.41
CA ILE A 19 -2.99 -17.72 3.99
C ILE A 19 -1.67 -17.59 3.23
N SER A 20 -1.56 -18.26 2.07
CA SER A 20 -0.39 -18.14 1.20
C SER A 20 -0.16 -16.70 0.71
N TYR A 21 1.10 -16.37 0.37
CA TYR A 21 1.50 -14.98 0.12
C TYR A 21 0.70 -14.31 -1.01
N GLY A 22 0.37 -15.06 -2.07
CA GLY A 22 -0.30 -14.53 -3.26
C GLY A 22 -1.70 -14.00 -2.94
N PRO A 23 -2.61 -14.84 -2.41
CA PRO A 23 -3.92 -14.41 -1.94
C PRO A 23 -3.87 -13.32 -0.87
N ALA A 24 -2.93 -13.39 0.09
CA ALA A 24 -2.78 -12.34 1.10
C ALA A 24 -2.47 -10.99 0.44
N LEU A 25 -1.41 -10.92 -0.37
CA LEU A 25 -1.04 -9.69 -1.05
C LEU A 25 -2.17 -9.18 -1.96
N GLY A 26 -2.86 -10.06 -2.67
CA GLY A 26 -4.04 -9.71 -3.48
C GLY A 26 -5.17 -9.07 -2.67
N ILE A 27 -5.56 -9.67 -1.54
CA ILE A 27 -6.60 -9.13 -0.65
C ILE A 27 -6.21 -7.74 -0.16
N PHE A 28 -4.97 -7.59 0.31
CA PHE A 28 -4.46 -6.31 0.81
C PHE A 28 -4.55 -5.20 -0.24
N LEU A 29 -4.11 -5.50 -1.47
CA LEU A 29 -4.11 -4.56 -2.58
C LEU A 29 -5.52 -4.18 -3.02
N VAL A 30 -6.44 -5.14 -3.10
CA VAL A 30 -7.84 -4.88 -3.46
C VAL A 30 -8.50 -4.02 -2.39
N THR A 31 -8.30 -4.33 -1.11
CA THR A 31 -8.83 -3.53 0.00
C THR A 31 -8.31 -2.10 -0.06
N PHE A 32 -7.00 -1.91 -0.24
CA PHE A 32 -6.40 -0.57 -0.29
C PHE A 32 -6.77 0.22 -1.54
N GLY A 33 -6.81 -0.43 -2.70
CA GLY A 33 -7.30 0.18 -3.93
C GLY A 33 -8.74 0.65 -3.76
N PHE A 34 -9.61 -0.22 -3.24
CA PHE A 34 -11.01 0.12 -3.01
C PHE A 34 -11.18 1.27 -2.02
N LEU A 35 -10.48 1.24 -0.87
CA LEU A 35 -10.49 2.33 0.10
C LEU A 35 -10.04 3.65 -0.54
N LYS A 36 -8.94 3.63 -1.30
CA LYS A 36 -8.46 4.83 -2.01
C LYS A 36 -9.50 5.38 -2.98
N GLY A 37 -10.08 4.51 -3.82
CA GLY A 37 -11.11 4.88 -4.79
C GLY A 37 -12.37 5.41 -4.12
N PHE A 38 -12.78 4.81 -2.99
CA PHE A 38 -13.97 5.20 -2.23
C PHE A 38 -13.81 6.56 -1.54
N PHE A 39 -12.64 6.82 -0.94
CA PHE A 39 -12.38 8.08 -0.23
C PHE A 39 -11.94 9.21 -1.15
N SER A 40 -11.44 8.88 -2.33
CA SER A 40 -11.26 9.85 -3.41
C SER A 40 -12.62 10.24 -3.95
N ASN A 41 -13.02 11.51 -3.83
CA ASN A 41 -14.25 12.06 -4.45
C ASN A 41 -14.27 11.98 -6.00
N THR A 42 -13.33 11.26 -6.63
CA THR A 42 -13.22 11.07 -8.08
C THR A 42 -12.73 9.65 -8.36
N GLN A 43 -13.53 8.85 -9.09
CA GLN A 43 -13.12 7.50 -9.54
C GLN A 43 -11.83 7.54 -10.39
N SER A 44 -11.53 8.66 -11.05
CA SER A 44 -10.32 8.85 -11.86
C SER A 44 -9.01 8.91 -11.06
N ASN A 45 -9.08 9.06 -9.73
CA ASN A 45 -7.91 9.18 -8.85
C ASN A 45 -7.54 7.85 -8.16
N PHE A 46 -8.08 6.73 -8.63
CA PHE A 46 -7.66 5.40 -8.17
C PHE A 46 -6.16 5.19 -8.37
N LEU A 47 -5.63 5.60 -9.52
CA LEU A 47 -4.19 5.61 -9.84
C LEU A 47 -3.64 7.03 -9.80
N ASN A 48 -2.50 7.22 -9.13
CA ASN A 48 -1.80 8.51 -9.13
C ASN A 48 -0.99 8.71 -10.42
N LEU A 49 -1.64 9.28 -11.44
CA LEU A 49 -1.01 9.61 -12.72
C LEU A 49 -0.32 11.00 -12.73
N GLU A 50 -0.54 11.84 -11.70
CA GLU A 50 0.11 13.16 -11.59
C GLU A 50 1.64 13.05 -11.44
N SER A 51 2.40 14.08 -11.80
CA SER A 51 3.87 14.06 -11.66
C SER A 51 4.33 13.88 -10.20
N SER A 52 5.43 13.15 -9.99
CA SER A 52 5.96 12.88 -8.65
C SER A 52 6.26 14.16 -7.86
N LYS A 53 6.76 15.20 -8.54
CA LYS A 53 7.02 16.51 -7.92
C LYS A 53 5.74 17.16 -7.39
N LYS A 54 4.65 17.11 -8.15
CA LYS A 54 3.35 17.67 -7.75
C LYS A 54 2.76 16.86 -6.59
N LEU A 55 2.81 15.54 -6.68
CA LEU A 55 2.30 14.64 -5.63
C LEU A 55 3.08 14.76 -4.32
N TYR A 56 4.40 14.88 -4.38
CA TYR A 56 5.24 15.08 -3.18
C TYR A 56 4.93 16.42 -2.51
N LYS A 57 4.76 17.49 -3.30
CA LYS A 57 4.34 18.80 -2.78
C LYS A 57 2.94 18.76 -2.16
N LYS A 58 2.04 17.95 -2.72
CA LYS A 58 0.64 17.81 -2.29
C LYS A 58 0.48 16.97 -1.01
N ASN A 59 1.17 15.84 -0.92
CA ASN A 59 1.06 14.93 0.22
C ASN A 59 2.00 15.28 1.38
N GLY A 60 3.14 15.90 1.08
CA GLY A 60 4.21 16.09 2.05
C GLY A 60 5.02 14.82 2.32
N PHE A 61 6.21 15.05 2.89
CA PHE A 61 7.19 13.99 3.12
C PHE A 61 6.73 12.95 4.14
N LYS A 62 6.16 13.39 5.27
CA LYS A 62 5.77 12.50 6.37
C LYS A 62 4.71 11.48 5.94
N ASP A 63 3.67 11.93 5.25
CA ASP A 63 2.59 11.03 4.79
C ASP A 63 3.09 10.06 3.73
N SER A 64 3.92 10.53 2.80
CA SER A 64 4.54 9.67 1.77
C SER A 64 5.46 8.60 2.36
N LEU A 65 6.12 8.90 3.49
CA LEU A 65 7.00 7.98 4.22
C LEU A 65 6.20 6.95 5.03
N ILE A 66 5.10 7.35 5.65
CA ILE A 66 4.15 6.45 6.32
C ILE A 66 3.61 5.41 5.32
N GLU A 67 3.22 5.86 4.14
CA GLU A 67 2.72 5.00 3.05
C GLU A 67 3.79 4.00 2.57
N LEU A 68 5.03 4.47 2.43
CA LEU A 68 6.16 3.62 2.06
C LEU A 68 6.42 2.55 3.12
N ILE A 69 6.48 2.93 4.40
CA ILE A 69 6.72 2.00 5.51
C ILE A 69 5.64 0.93 5.56
N SER A 70 4.36 1.32 5.41
CA SER A 70 3.27 0.35 5.37
C SER A 70 3.41 -0.65 4.22
N LEU A 71 3.78 -0.20 3.03
CA LEU A 71 4.00 -1.11 1.91
C LEU A 71 5.18 -2.06 2.18
N VAL A 72 6.27 -1.56 2.76
CA VAL A 72 7.42 -2.37 3.14
C VAL A 72 7.03 -3.44 4.16
N LEU A 73 6.23 -3.09 5.18
CA LEU A 73 5.76 -4.05 6.19
C LEU A 73 4.97 -5.21 5.57
N VAL A 74 4.12 -4.92 4.59
CA VAL A 74 3.37 -5.98 3.88
C VAL A 74 4.29 -6.87 3.08
N TYR A 75 5.27 -6.29 2.39
CA TYR A 75 6.26 -7.08 1.64
C TYR A 75 7.07 -7.99 2.56
N ILE A 76 7.51 -7.47 3.72
CA ILE A 76 8.19 -8.26 4.74
C ILE A 76 7.27 -9.39 5.23
N ASN A 77 6.00 -9.09 5.53
CA ASN A 77 5.04 -10.11 5.96
C ASN A 77 4.83 -11.20 4.91
N SER A 78 4.64 -10.82 3.65
CA SER A 78 4.51 -11.77 2.54
C SER A 78 5.74 -12.67 2.39
N TYR A 79 6.94 -12.11 2.60
CA TYR A 79 8.17 -12.89 2.61
C TYR A 79 8.26 -13.87 3.79
N LEU A 80 7.74 -13.49 4.97
CA LEU A 80 7.76 -14.34 6.16
C LEU A 80 6.75 -15.49 6.11
N ILE A 81 5.68 -15.38 5.32
CA ILE A 81 4.63 -16.42 5.22
C ILE A 81 5.15 -17.68 4.52
N ASP A 82 5.83 -17.54 3.38
CA ASP A 82 6.21 -18.67 2.53
C ASP A 82 7.73 -18.83 2.39
N TYR A 83 8.52 -18.37 3.40
CA TYR A 83 9.99 -18.24 3.43
C TYR A 83 10.75 -19.07 2.38
N GLU A 84 10.77 -18.57 1.15
CA GLU A 84 11.48 -19.13 0.01
C GLU A 84 12.49 -18.09 -0.47
N PRO A 85 13.76 -18.47 -0.69
CA PRO A 85 14.74 -17.56 -1.23
C PRO A 85 14.34 -17.18 -2.66
N PHE A 86 14.11 -15.89 -2.89
CA PHE A 86 13.77 -15.38 -4.21
C PHE A 86 14.88 -15.68 -5.21
N THR A 87 14.48 -16.16 -6.39
CA THR A 87 15.32 -16.10 -7.58
C THR A 87 15.54 -14.65 -8.00
N LEU A 88 16.60 -14.40 -8.79
CA LEU A 88 16.87 -13.06 -9.35
C LEU A 88 15.66 -12.49 -10.12
N PHE A 89 14.94 -13.35 -10.85
CA PHE A 89 13.76 -12.95 -11.60
C PHE A 89 12.60 -12.53 -10.69
N GLU A 90 12.31 -13.33 -9.66
CA GLU A 90 11.28 -13.03 -8.67
C GLU A 90 11.60 -11.75 -7.91
N PHE A 91 12.87 -11.52 -7.55
CA PHE A 91 13.28 -10.29 -6.89
C PHE A 91 13.05 -9.06 -7.77
N VAL A 92 13.41 -9.11 -9.06
CA VAL A 92 13.16 -8.00 -10.01
C VAL A 92 11.66 -7.76 -10.17
N PHE A 93 10.87 -8.83 -10.30
CA PHE A 93 9.42 -8.74 -10.42
C PHE A 93 8.78 -8.15 -9.16
N LEU A 94 9.22 -8.59 -7.98
CA LEU A 94 8.82 -8.10 -6.67
C LEU A 94 9.14 -6.60 -6.54
N PHE A 95 10.35 -6.19 -6.91
CA PHE A 95 10.77 -4.79 -6.85
C PHE A 95 9.97 -3.90 -7.81
N ALA A 96 9.74 -4.35 -9.05
CA ALA A 96 8.90 -3.65 -10.00
C ALA A 96 7.47 -3.50 -9.49
N SER A 97 6.91 -4.57 -8.94
CA SER A 97 5.58 -4.57 -8.30
C SER A 97 5.53 -3.58 -7.14
N PHE A 98 6.53 -3.58 -6.26
CA PHE A 98 6.64 -2.63 -5.16
C PHE A 98 6.64 -1.19 -5.66
N ALA A 99 7.44 -0.88 -6.68
CA ALA A 99 7.52 0.47 -7.24
C ALA A 99 6.18 0.92 -7.85
N ILE A 100 5.51 0.05 -8.59
CA ILE A 100 4.18 0.33 -9.18
C ILE A 100 3.15 0.54 -8.07
N LEU A 101 3.11 -0.34 -7.07
CA LEU A 101 2.14 -0.30 -5.98
C LEU A 101 2.35 0.93 -5.09
N TYR A 102 3.59 1.24 -4.74
CA TYR A 102 3.92 2.47 -4.03
C TYR A 102 3.41 3.68 -4.81
N ARG A 103 3.77 3.74 -6.09
CA ARG A 103 3.48 4.89 -6.95
C ARG A 103 2.00 5.12 -7.17
N PHE A 104 1.27 4.10 -7.60
CA PHE A 104 -0.09 4.26 -8.11
C PHE A 104 -1.15 4.01 -7.06
N LEU A 105 -0.94 3.05 -6.15
CA LEU A 105 -1.94 2.63 -5.18
C LEU A 105 -1.72 3.32 -3.82
N PHE A 106 -0.52 3.22 -3.25
CA PHE A 106 -0.25 3.70 -1.90
C PHE A 106 -0.05 5.21 -1.80
N TRP A 107 0.55 5.82 -2.82
CA TRP A 107 0.87 7.24 -2.78
C TRP A 107 -0.42 8.08 -2.60
N GLY A 108 -0.43 8.96 -1.60
CA GLY A 108 -1.52 9.91 -1.31
C GLY A 108 -2.77 9.37 -0.69
N ILE A 109 -2.77 8.11 -0.28
CA ILE A 109 -3.91 7.49 0.40
C ILE A 109 -4.13 8.11 1.79
N THR A 110 -3.05 8.42 2.52
CA THR A 110 -3.09 9.04 3.85
C THR A 110 -3.68 10.43 3.78
N ARG A 111 -3.31 11.22 2.76
CA ARG A 111 -3.92 12.52 2.48
C ARG A 111 -5.40 12.38 2.16
N THR A 112 -5.77 11.44 1.29
CA THR A 112 -7.17 11.20 0.91
C THR A 112 -8.04 10.85 2.13
N PHE A 113 -7.54 10.00 3.04
CA PHE A 113 -8.25 9.71 4.30
C PHE A 113 -8.41 10.96 5.17
N LYS A 114 -7.35 11.74 5.34
CA LYS A 114 -7.35 12.96 6.17
C LYS A 114 -8.29 14.04 5.61
N GLU A 115 -8.32 14.22 4.29
CA GLU A 115 -9.24 15.15 3.62
C GLU A 115 -10.70 14.74 3.81
N ARG A 116 -11.00 13.44 3.84
CA ARG A 116 -12.37 12.98 4.14
C ARG A 116 -12.75 13.22 5.60
N GLU A 117 -11.85 12.93 6.53
CA GLU A 117 -12.08 13.12 7.97
C GLU A 117 -12.32 14.60 8.30
N SER A 118 -11.59 15.52 7.67
CA SER A 118 -11.77 16.97 7.84
C SER A 118 -13.05 17.53 7.20
N ASN A 119 -13.68 16.80 6.27
CA ASN A 119 -14.92 17.21 5.58
C ASN A 119 -16.19 16.58 6.22
N ARG A 120 -16.03 15.83 7.32
CA ARG A 120 -17.11 15.30 8.16
C ARG A 120 -17.27 16.15 9.40
#